data_AF-A0A0J6HG34-F1
#
_entry.id   AF-A0A0J6HG34-F1
#
_cell.length_a   1.000
_cell.length_b   1.000
_cell.length_c   1.000
_cell.angle_alpha   90.00
_cell.angle_beta   90.00
_cell.angle_gamma   90.00
#
_symmetry.space_group_name_H-M   'P 1'
#
loop_
_entity.id
_entity.type
_entity.pdbx_description
1 polymer ?
#
loop_
_entity_poly.entity_id
_entity_poly.type
_entity_poly.pdbx_seq_one_letter_code
_entity_poly.pdbx_strand_id
1 'polypeptide(L)'
;MARQRLVQARLRGEAAVLRSLGMKGTLFLERLANKVQPGDSDRCEGQGARHYCKHLLLEGFQRSKQSATDQLNARLNFGYAMLRSLIARNLACAGLNGCLGIGRCN
;
A
#
# COMPACT_ATOMS: atom_id res chain seq x y z
N MET A 1 7.59 -9.21 -13.29
CA MET A 1 8.69 -9.23 -12.29
C MET A 1 8.68 -8.00 -11.36
N ALA A 2 8.87 -6.77 -11.86
CA ALA A 2 9.00 -5.58 -10.99
C ALA A 2 7.77 -5.30 -10.11
N ARG A 3 6.54 -5.36 -10.66
CA ARG A 3 5.31 -5.16 -9.88
C ARG A 3 5.16 -6.17 -8.73
N GLN A 4 5.43 -7.44 -8.99
CA GLN A 4 5.36 -8.49 -7.98
C GLN A 4 6.27 -8.17 -6.79
N ARG A 5 7.53 -7.80 -7.05
CA ARG A 5 8.49 -7.41 -6.00
C ARG A 5 8.01 -6.20 -5.19
N LEU A 6 7.39 -5.22 -5.85
CA LEU A 6 6.85 -4.03 -5.18
C LEU A 6 5.68 -4.39 -4.24
N VAL A 7 4.75 -5.26 -4.68
CA VAL A 7 3.66 -5.76 -3.83
C VAL A 7 4.20 -6.58 -2.66
N GLN A 8 5.18 -7.47 -2.89
CA GLN A 8 5.83 -8.24 -1.83
C GLN A 8 6.52 -7.35 -0.80
N ALA A 9 7.27 -6.34 -1.25
CA ALA A 9 7.94 -5.38 -0.38
C ALA A 9 6.92 -4.59 0.46
N ARG A 10 5.81 -4.15 -0.16
CA ARG A 10 4.73 -3.46 0.54
C ARG A 10 4.12 -4.33 1.65
N LEU A 11 3.74 -5.57 1.34
CA LEU A 11 3.14 -6.49 2.31
C LEU A 11 4.09 -6.81 3.47
N ARG A 12 5.39 -6.98 3.19
CA ARG A 12 6.41 -7.18 4.23
C ARG A 12 6.60 -5.93 5.10
N GLY A 13 6.57 -4.74 4.50
CA GLY A 13 6.61 -3.48 5.25
C GLY A 13 5.40 -3.30 6.16
N GLU A 14 4.19 -3.57 5.65
CA GLU A 14 2.95 -3.55 6.44
C GLU A 14 3.02 -4.55 7.61
N ALA A 15 3.56 -5.76 7.38
CA ALA A 15 3.80 -6.74 8.46
C ALA A 15 4.80 -6.23 9.50
N ALA A 16 5.90 -5.61 9.07
CA ALA A 16 6.91 -5.06 9.97
C ALA A 16 6.34 -3.94 10.85
N VAL A 17 5.47 -3.08 10.30
CA VAL A 17 4.78 -2.04 11.08
C VAL A 17 3.84 -2.63 12.12
N LEU A 18 3.02 -3.63 11.76
CA LEU A 18 2.15 -4.29 12.74
C LEU A 18 2.97 -4.95 13.85
N ARG A 19 4.08 -5.61 13.48
CA ARG A 19 5.01 -6.22 14.43
C ARG A 19 5.62 -5.21 15.39
N SER A 20 6.12 -4.07 14.89
CA SER A 20 6.74 -3.04 15.73
C SER A 20 5.76 -2.37 16.70
N LEU A 21 4.48 -2.33 16.34
CA LEU A 21 3.41 -1.78 17.17
C LEU A 21 2.77 -2.83 18.11
N GLY A 22 3.24 -4.09 18.07
CA GLY A 22 2.63 -5.18 18.85
C GLY A 22 1.21 -5.55 18.40
N MET A 23 0.82 -5.17 17.19
CA MET A 23 -0.50 -5.43 16.62
C MET A 23 -0.61 -6.83 16.04
N LYS A 24 -1.83 -7.39 16.06
CA LYS A 24 -2.16 -8.68 15.41
C LYS A 24 -2.13 -8.53 13.89
N GLY A 25 -2.03 -9.65 13.16
CA GLY A 25 -2.13 -9.70 11.69
C GLY A 25 -0.82 -9.82 10.92
N THR A 26 0.33 -9.68 11.60
CA THR A 26 1.68 -9.78 11.00
C THR A 26 1.90 -11.06 10.19
N LEU A 27 1.63 -12.24 10.79
CA LEU A 27 1.90 -13.53 10.15
C LEU A 27 1.08 -13.75 8.87
N PHE A 28 -0.14 -13.20 8.82
CA PHE A 28 -0.98 -13.27 7.63
C PHE A 28 -0.34 -12.49 6.48
N LEU A 29 0.13 -11.26 6.73
CA LEU A 29 0.77 -10.42 5.72
C LEU A 29 2.08 -11.02 5.20
N GLU A 30 2.89 -11.63 6.08
CA GLU A 30 4.13 -12.31 5.67
C GLU A 30 3.86 -13.51 4.76
N ARG A 31 2.86 -14.32 5.12
CA ARG A 31 2.43 -15.45 4.29
C ARG A 31 1.85 -14.98 2.96
N LEU A 32 1.07 -13.90 2.97
CA LEU A 32 0.49 -13.31 1.78
C LEU A 32 1.57 -12.77 0.83
N ALA A 33 2.63 -12.15 1.37
CA ALA A 33 3.78 -11.68 0.59
C ALA A 33 4.46 -12.83 -0.15
N ASN A 34 4.59 -14.01 0.46
CA ASN A 34 5.19 -15.16 -0.21
C ASN A 34 4.30 -15.78 -1.30
N LYS A 35 2.99 -15.51 -1.28
CA LYS A 35 2.03 -16.01 -2.28
C LYS A 35 1.88 -15.13 -3.51
N VAL A 36 2.39 -13.89 -3.49
CA VAL A 36 2.20 -12.93 -4.60
C VAL A 36 2.77 -13.51 -5.89
N GLN A 37 1.89 -13.74 -6.88
CA GLN A 37 2.25 -14.18 -8.22
C GLN A 37 2.61 -13.00 -9.14
N PRO A 38 3.33 -13.25 -10.26
CA PRO A 38 3.52 -12.23 -11.29
C PRO A 38 2.18 -11.62 -11.71
N GLY A 39 2.08 -10.29 -11.68
CA GLY A 39 0.82 -9.61 -12.03
C GLY A 39 -0.23 -9.56 -10.92
N ASP A 40 0.05 -10.10 -9.73
CA ASP A 40 -0.89 -10.12 -8.57
C ASP A 40 -2.27 -10.70 -8.92
N SER A 41 -2.29 -11.84 -9.61
CA SER A 41 -3.53 -12.49 -10.09
C SER A 41 -4.54 -12.77 -8.97
N ASP A 42 -4.05 -13.11 -7.77
CA ASP A 42 -4.87 -13.39 -6.58
C ASP A 42 -5.27 -12.13 -5.81
N ARG A 43 -4.93 -10.93 -6.32
CA ARG A 43 -5.23 -9.64 -5.68
C ARG A 43 -4.68 -9.55 -4.24
N CYS A 44 -3.52 -10.14 -4.00
CA CYS A 44 -2.85 -10.14 -2.69
C CYS A 44 -2.62 -8.71 -2.19
N GLU A 45 -2.36 -7.76 -3.09
CA GLU A 45 -2.23 -6.34 -2.74
C GLU A 45 -3.49 -5.79 -2.05
N GLY A 46 -4.67 -6.10 -2.59
CA GLY A 46 -5.95 -5.64 -2.04
C GLY A 46 -6.31 -6.36 -0.73
N GLN A 47 -6.07 -7.67 -0.68
CA GLN A 47 -6.30 -8.46 0.53
C GLN A 47 -5.43 -7.97 1.70
N GLY A 48 -4.14 -7.75 1.45
CA GLY A 48 -3.21 -7.23 2.45
C GLY A 48 -3.58 -5.81 2.89
N ALA A 49 -3.92 -4.92 1.97
CA ALA A 49 -4.35 -3.56 2.31
C ALA A 49 -5.55 -3.53 3.27
N ARG A 50 -6.57 -4.35 2.99
CA ARG A 50 -7.76 -4.47 3.84
C ARG A 50 -7.42 -5.04 5.20
N HIS A 51 -6.61 -6.11 5.23
CA HIS A 51 -6.18 -6.75 6.47
C HIS A 51 -5.35 -5.79 7.34
N TYR A 52 -4.38 -5.11 6.74
CA TYR A 52 -3.52 -4.13 7.40
C TYR A 52 -4.33 -2.98 8.00
N CYS A 53 -5.21 -2.35 7.20
CA CYS A 53 -6.04 -1.25 7.71
C CYS A 53 -6.95 -1.69 8.86
N LYS A 54 -7.53 -2.89 8.79
CA LYS A 54 -8.38 -3.44 9.86
C LYS A 54 -7.63 -3.59 11.20
N HIS A 55 -6.34 -3.92 11.17
CA HIS A 55 -5.56 -4.16 12.39
C HIS A 55 -4.80 -2.93 12.89
N LEU A 56 -4.39 -2.04 11.98
CA LEU A 56 -3.65 -0.82 12.34
C LEU A 56 -4.59 0.28 12.84
N LEU A 57 -5.75 0.43 12.20
CA LEU A 57 -6.66 1.55 12.42
C LEU A 57 -7.82 1.15 13.33
N LEU A 58 -8.64 2.14 13.67
CA LEU A 58 -9.78 1.98 14.56
C LEU A 58 -10.77 0.94 14.03
N GLU A 59 -11.41 0.22 14.94
CA GLU A 59 -12.45 -0.74 14.57
C GLU A 59 -13.59 -0.04 13.81
N GLY A 60 -14.07 -0.66 12.74
CA GLY A 60 -15.07 -0.06 11.85
C GLY A 60 -14.52 0.97 10.85
N PHE A 61 -13.23 1.32 10.91
CA PHE A 61 -12.65 2.26 9.95
C PHE A 61 -12.61 1.68 8.52
N GLN A 62 -13.10 2.47 7.57
CA GLN A 62 -13.02 2.16 6.15
C GLN A 62 -12.14 3.20 5.43
N ARG A 63 -11.11 2.72 4.73
CA ARG A 63 -10.20 3.58 3.97
C ARG A 63 -10.92 4.14 2.73
N SER A 64 -11.09 5.46 2.67
CA SER A 64 -11.67 6.15 1.51
C SER A 64 -10.70 7.16 0.88
N LYS A 65 -10.49 7.02 -0.44
CA LYS A 65 -9.63 7.91 -1.23
C LYS A 65 -10.38 9.11 -1.82
N GLN A 66 -11.67 8.98 -2.07
CA GLN A 66 -12.53 10.01 -2.64
C GLN A 66 -13.68 10.34 -1.69
N SER A 67 -14.06 11.61 -1.63
CA SER A 67 -15.23 12.07 -0.84
C SER A 67 -15.16 11.66 0.64
N ALA A 68 -13.97 11.56 1.20
CA ALA A 68 -13.79 11.29 2.61
C ALA A 68 -14.29 12.48 3.44
N THR A 69 -15.29 12.24 4.28
CA THR A 69 -15.85 13.24 5.21
C THR A 69 -15.21 13.15 6.59
N ASP A 70 -14.57 12.03 6.92
CA ASP A 70 -13.89 11.84 8.19
C ASP A 70 -12.45 12.42 8.18
N GLN A 71 -12.06 12.98 9.32
CA GLN A 71 -10.76 13.63 9.47
C GLN A 71 -9.58 12.67 9.32
N LEU A 72 -9.76 11.38 9.65
CA LEU A 72 -8.68 10.40 9.59
C LEU A 72 -8.31 10.06 8.14
N ASN A 73 -9.28 9.77 7.28
CA ASN A 73 -9.05 9.61 5.85
C ASN A 73 -8.50 10.89 5.22
N ALA A 74 -8.97 12.07 5.62
CA ALA A 74 -8.44 13.33 5.12
C ALA A 74 -6.93 13.47 5.42
N ARG A 75 -6.51 13.20 6.67
CA ARG A 75 -5.09 13.21 7.07
C ARG A 75 -4.27 12.16 6.34
N LEU A 76 -4.80 10.94 6.20
CA LEU A 76 -4.14 9.88 5.44
C LEU A 76 -3.98 10.28 3.98
N ASN A 77 -5.03 10.80 3.34
CA ASN A 77 -4.99 11.26 1.95
C ASN A 77 -3.93 12.35 1.75
N PHE A 78 -3.86 13.33 2.65
CA PHE A 78 -2.86 14.37 2.62
C PHE A 78 -1.43 13.82 2.75
N GLY A 79 -1.19 12.94 3.74
CA GLY A 79 0.11 12.30 3.91
C GLY A 79 0.55 11.49 2.69
N TYR A 80 -0.38 10.72 2.08
CA TYR A 80 -0.11 10.01 0.83
C TYR A 80 0.17 10.95 -0.35
N ALA A 81 -0.53 12.10 -0.44
CA ALA A 81 -0.28 13.08 -1.48
C ALA A 81 1.13 13.68 -1.37
N MET A 82 1.57 14.00 -0.15
CA MET A 82 2.93 14.49 0.12
C MET A 82 4.01 13.45 -0.21
N LEU A 83 3.85 12.19 0.22
CA LEU A 83 4.81 11.13 -0.13
C LEU A 83 4.86 10.90 -1.64
N ARG A 84 3.69 10.91 -2.30
CA ARG A 84 3.60 10.73 -3.75
C ARG A 84 4.26 11.88 -4.52
N SER A 85 4.11 13.13 -4.07
CA SER A 85 4.75 14.28 -4.73
C SER A 85 6.28 14.19 -4.67
N LEU A 86 6.83 13.76 -3.53
CA LEU A 86 8.28 13.51 -3.38
C LEU A 86 8.78 12.41 -4.32
N ILE A 87 8.07 11.28 -4.39
CA ILE A 87 8.43 10.19 -5.31
C ILE A 87 8.34 10.65 -6.76
N ALA A 88 7.25 11.33 -7.14
CA ALA A 88 7.06 11.83 -8.50
C ALA A 88 8.17 12.80 -8.92
N ARG A 89 8.60 13.70 -8.03
CA ARG A 89 9.73 14.60 -8.26
C ARG A 89 11.01 13.82 -8.54
N ASN A 90 11.34 12.84 -7.71
CA ASN A 90 12.56 12.03 -7.90
C ASN A 90 12.52 11.21 -9.20
N LEU A 91 11.36 10.66 -9.56
CA LEU A 91 11.19 9.97 -10.84
C LEU A 91 11.41 10.91 -12.03
N ALA A 92 10.87 12.14 -11.97
CA ALA A 92 11.08 13.16 -12.99
C ALA A 92 12.55 13.58 -13.10
N CYS A 93 13.25 13.78 -11.97
CA CYS A 93 14.69 14.05 -11.95
C CYS A 93 15.52 12.91 -12.54
N ALA A 94 15.05 11.66 -12.45
CA ALA A 94 15.67 10.50 -13.08
C ALA A 94 15.30 10.34 -14.57
N GLY A 95 14.55 11.29 -15.16
CA GLY A 95 14.14 11.27 -16.57
C GLY A 95 12.98 10.32 -16.89
N LEU A 96 12.27 9.82 -15.88
CA LEU A 96 11.15 8.88 -16.07
C LEU A 96 9.82 9.60 -16.28
N ASN A 97 8.99 9.07 -17.18
CA ASN A 97 7.63 9.56 -17.41
C ASN A 97 6.66 8.95 -16.38
N GLY A 98 6.14 9.78 -15.47
CA GLY A 98 5.20 9.37 -14.43
C GLY A 98 3.82 8.89 -14.92
N CYS A 99 3.49 9.08 -16.20
CA CYS A 99 2.25 8.57 -16.79
C CYS A 99 2.32 7.06 -17.13
N LEU A 100 3.52 6.47 -17.20
CA LEU A 100 3.72 5.05 -17.53
C LEU A 100 3.99 4.23 -16.27
N GLY A 101 2.99 3.50 -15.78
CA GLY A 101 3.11 2.64 -14.59
C GLY A 101 3.42 1.17 -14.92
N ILE A 102 4.08 0.46 -13.98
CA ILE A 102 4.50 -0.96 -14.15
C ILE A 102 3.32 -1.96 -13.92
N GLY A 103 2.08 -1.54 -14.11
CA GLY A 103 0.91 -2.37 -13.80
C GLY A 103 -0.45 -1.74 -14.13
N ARG A 104 -0.47 -0.43 -14.36
CA ARG A 104 -1.52 0.25 -15.11
C ARG A 104 -0.82 1.13 -16.12
N CYS A 105 -1.03 0.84 -17.40
CA CYS A 105 -0.90 1.83 -18.45
C CYS A 105 -2.27 2.51 -18.54
N ASN A 106 -2.31 3.85 -18.58
CA ASN A 106 -3.57 4.60 -18.72
C ASN A 106 -4.37 4.13 -19.93
#